data_AF-D3B7C6-F1
#
_entry.id   AF-D3B7C6-F1
#
_cell.length_a   1.000
_cell.length_b   1.000
_cell.length_c   1.000
_cell.angle_alpha   90.00
_cell.angle_beta   90.00
_cell.angle_gamma   90.00
#
_symmetry.space_group_name_H-M   'P 1'
#
loop_
_entity.id
_entity.type
_entity.pdbx_description
1 polymer ?
#
loop_
_entity_poly.entity_id
_entity_poly.type
_entity_poly.pdbx_seq_one_letter_code
_entity_poly.pdbx_strand_id
1 'polypeptide(L)'
;MDNVLHILVNLPHILLSKITNHLKDNIDRICFTLVCSRWFSERDKYLSFNKDKILVDIIQKNDQFYLKSYQCLMSKSLESKDTCTLIIDNDQMTPGVLPSTLENLILGSKFNQPLEPGVLPASLRVLVFKGLAFKQNLQVGSLPPNLEVLEYTGFRGPITSEVLPSTLHTLVFIPISWAPAIQSHPNLKSLTFWEPYIDDIFENEILCLSDLPTSLTKLCINTHITLSSVLSPSIKYLELAVCKADGIFNEASKYQFETLKLALSVSLENISVKHLEIDNDSRTVEIPHDVETLGIILYSEPFTFHNAIPPSVKKLIVGSNLNGFVGFENYFSSDIITSSIEELRINYDQPLFSSGSGFRNLNPSWSFPIHCIPNSLVLNFY
;
A
#
# COMPACT_ATOMS: atom_id res chain seq x y z
N MET A 1 48.49 -15.27 1.99
CA MET A 1 48.46 -15.96 3.30
C MET A 1 47.25 -16.88 3.28
N ASP A 2 47.49 -18.19 3.31
CA ASP A 2 46.43 -19.20 3.24
C ASP A 2 45.66 -19.25 4.57
N ASN A 3 44.51 -18.59 4.61
CA ASN A 3 43.56 -18.62 5.74
C ASN A 3 42.78 -19.95 5.83
N VAL A 4 43.35 -21.05 5.33
CA VAL A 4 42.70 -22.37 5.22
C VAL A 4 42.34 -22.96 6.59
N LEU A 5 42.97 -22.50 7.68
CA LEU A 5 42.66 -22.95 9.05
C LEU A 5 41.66 -22.04 9.79
N HIS A 6 41.23 -20.92 9.20
CA HIS A 6 40.35 -19.98 9.89
C HIS A 6 38.91 -20.52 9.93
N ILE A 7 38.34 -20.64 11.14
CA ILE A 7 37.03 -21.28 11.36
C ILE A 7 35.91 -20.65 10.52
N LEU A 8 35.97 -19.33 10.31
CA LEU A 8 35.01 -18.61 9.47
C LEU A 8 35.14 -19.01 7.99
N VAL A 9 36.36 -19.11 7.45
CA VAL A 9 36.59 -19.52 6.05
C VAL A 9 36.05 -20.94 5.82
N ASN A 10 35.97 -21.73 6.88
CA ASN A 10 35.56 -23.12 6.84
C ASN A 10 34.07 -23.43 7.07
N LEU A 11 33.22 -22.41 7.10
CA LEU A 11 31.77 -22.61 7.25
C LEU A 11 31.17 -23.53 6.15
N PRO A 12 30.28 -24.48 6.52
CA PRO A 12 29.51 -25.27 5.56
C PRO A 12 28.64 -24.42 4.65
N HIS A 13 28.44 -24.86 3.39
CA HIS A 13 27.59 -24.15 2.41
C HIS A 13 26.16 -23.91 2.89
N ILE A 14 25.62 -24.79 3.74
CA ILE A 14 24.29 -24.62 4.35
C ILE A 14 24.26 -23.38 5.25
N LEU A 15 25.30 -23.16 6.07
CA LEU A 15 25.38 -21.98 6.93
C LEU A 15 25.66 -20.73 6.11
N LEU A 16 26.54 -20.81 5.11
CA LEU A 16 26.80 -19.71 4.19
C LEU A 16 25.52 -19.27 3.46
N SER A 17 24.71 -20.21 2.98
CA SER A 17 23.44 -19.92 2.32
C SER A 17 22.45 -19.22 3.26
N LYS A 18 22.32 -19.69 4.51
CA LYS A 18 21.50 -19.03 5.53
C LYS A 18 21.95 -17.59 5.77
N ILE A 19 23.25 -17.37 5.94
CA ILE A 19 23.82 -16.03 6.15
C ILE A 19 23.51 -15.13 4.95
N THR A 20 23.79 -15.58 3.73
CA THR A 20 23.54 -14.78 2.52
C THR A 20 22.05 -14.50 2.31
N ASN A 21 21.16 -15.40 2.72
CA ASN A 21 19.72 -15.20 2.59
C ASN A 21 19.17 -14.16 3.58
N HIS A 22 19.87 -13.89 4.69
CA HIS A 22 19.53 -12.80 5.62
C HIS A 22 20.03 -11.42 5.14
N LEU A 23 20.92 -11.36 4.15
CA LEU A 23 21.34 -10.10 3.53
C LEU A 23 20.25 -9.62 2.57
N LYS A 24 19.73 -8.41 2.81
CA LYS A 24 18.61 -7.85 2.04
C LYS A 24 19.04 -7.38 0.64
N ASP A 25 20.27 -6.91 0.47
CA ASP A 25 20.78 -6.37 -0.79
C ASP A 25 21.62 -7.38 -1.60
N ASN A 26 21.50 -7.35 -2.93
CA ASN A 26 22.29 -8.17 -3.84
C ASN A 26 23.76 -7.76 -3.86
N ILE A 27 24.05 -6.47 -3.63
CA ILE A 27 25.41 -5.95 -3.50
C ILE A 27 26.08 -6.54 -2.27
N ASP A 28 25.39 -6.53 -1.11
CA ASP A 28 25.92 -7.11 0.13
C ASP A 28 26.23 -8.60 -0.01
N ARG A 29 25.35 -9.33 -0.71
CA ARG A 29 25.55 -10.75 -1.02
C ARG A 29 26.78 -10.99 -1.90
N ILE A 30 27.03 -10.14 -2.89
CA ILE A 30 28.25 -10.20 -3.71
C ILE A 30 29.47 -9.89 -2.84
N CYS A 31 29.45 -8.77 -2.10
CA CYS A 31 30.52 -8.36 -1.21
C CYS A 31 30.88 -9.48 -0.21
N PHE A 32 29.88 -10.19 0.31
CA PHE A 32 30.08 -11.34 1.18
C PHE A 32 30.91 -12.44 0.51
N THR A 33 30.64 -12.75 -0.76
CA THR A 33 31.43 -13.78 -1.48
C THR A 33 32.87 -13.34 -1.78
N LEU A 34 33.14 -12.03 -1.83
CA LEU A 34 34.47 -11.48 -2.12
C LEU A 34 35.41 -11.46 -0.90
N VAL A 35 34.91 -11.81 0.30
CA VAL A 35 35.69 -11.77 1.55
C VAL A 35 36.88 -12.74 1.54
N CYS A 36 36.75 -13.91 0.90
CA CYS A 36 37.87 -14.83 0.75
C CYS A 36 37.78 -15.68 -0.53
N SER A 37 38.93 -16.19 -0.98
CA SER A 37 39.06 -16.95 -2.22
C SER A 37 38.17 -18.20 -2.29
N ARG A 38 38.00 -18.93 -1.17
CA ARG A 38 37.11 -20.11 -1.12
C ARG A 38 35.66 -19.72 -1.35
N TRP A 39 35.17 -18.72 -0.60
CA TRP A 39 33.78 -18.26 -0.71
C TRP A 39 33.49 -17.78 -2.13
N PHE A 40 34.38 -17.00 -2.73
CA PHE A 40 34.25 -16.60 -4.12
C PHE A 40 34.22 -17.79 -5.09
N SER A 41 35.17 -18.73 -4.95
CA SER A 41 35.30 -19.87 -5.87
C SER A 41 34.13 -20.84 -5.78
N GLU A 42 33.54 -20.99 -4.58
CA GLU A 42 32.43 -21.90 -4.30
C GLU A 42 31.06 -21.23 -4.28
N ARG A 43 30.97 -19.94 -4.67
CA ARG A 43 29.75 -19.13 -4.61
C ARG A 43 28.52 -19.82 -5.21
N ASP A 44 28.69 -20.58 -6.29
CA ASP A 44 27.59 -21.26 -6.98
C ASP A 44 26.88 -22.31 -6.12
N LYS A 45 27.51 -22.77 -5.02
CA LYS A 45 26.96 -23.80 -4.11
C LYS A 45 26.07 -23.22 -3.01
N TYR A 46 26.12 -21.91 -2.75
CA TYR A 46 25.43 -21.32 -1.59
C TYR A 46 24.80 -19.95 -1.84
N LEU A 47 25.29 -19.18 -2.82
CA LEU A 47 24.79 -17.85 -3.14
C LEU A 47 23.51 -17.95 -3.98
N SER A 48 22.45 -17.29 -3.51
CA SER A 48 21.26 -16.98 -4.31
C SER A 48 21.07 -15.46 -4.35
N PHE A 49 20.61 -14.91 -5.47
CA PHE A 49 20.27 -13.49 -5.53
C PHE A 49 18.84 -13.25 -5.00
N ASN A 50 18.66 -12.11 -4.32
CA ASN A 50 17.36 -11.58 -3.96
C ASN A 50 16.61 -11.21 -5.24
N LYS A 51 15.70 -12.11 -5.60
CA LYS A 51 14.81 -12.12 -6.74
C LYS A 51 14.09 -10.77 -6.94
N ASP A 52 13.53 -10.16 -5.91
CA ASP A 52 12.69 -8.97 -6.05
C ASP A 52 13.48 -7.71 -6.44
N LYS A 53 14.73 -7.61 -5.97
CA LYS A 53 15.63 -6.49 -6.28
C LYS A 53 16.24 -6.57 -7.68
N ILE A 54 16.38 -7.77 -8.24
CA ILE A 54 16.93 -7.98 -9.59
C ILE A 54 16.09 -7.24 -10.65
N LEU A 55 14.77 -7.24 -10.52
CA LEU A 55 13.89 -6.56 -11.48
C LEU A 55 14.04 -5.03 -11.40
N VAL A 56 14.10 -4.47 -10.19
CA VAL A 56 14.27 -3.02 -9.99
C VAL A 56 15.57 -2.54 -10.63
N ASP A 57 16.67 -3.27 -10.45
CA ASP A 57 17.98 -2.88 -10.97
C ASP A 57 18.08 -3.00 -12.50
N ILE A 58 17.49 -4.04 -13.10
CA ILE A 58 17.49 -4.25 -14.56
C ILE A 58 16.61 -3.21 -15.26
N ILE A 59 15.45 -2.88 -14.69
CA ILE A 59 14.52 -1.90 -15.25
C ILE A 59 15.07 -0.48 -15.14
N GLN A 60 15.84 -0.19 -14.10
CA GLN A 60 16.47 1.12 -13.93
C GLN A 60 17.75 1.29 -14.76
N LYS A 61 18.41 0.20 -15.19
CA LYS A 61 19.69 0.27 -15.90
C LYS A 61 19.66 -0.66 -17.09
N ASN A 62 19.23 -0.10 -18.22
CA ASN A 62 19.29 -0.74 -19.53
C ASN A 62 20.74 -0.92 -20.05
N ASP A 63 21.75 -1.04 -19.18
CA ASP A 63 23.12 -1.33 -19.54
C ASP A 63 23.88 -2.09 -18.42
N GLN A 64 24.06 -3.38 -18.67
CA GLN A 64 25.20 -4.22 -18.29
C GLN A 64 25.41 -4.56 -16.80
N PHE A 65 25.05 -5.79 -16.44
CA PHE A 65 25.66 -6.47 -15.28
C PHE A 65 27.13 -6.83 -15.62
N TYR A 66 28.07 -5.97 -15.20
CA TYR A 66 29.49 -6.06 -15.54
C TYR A 66 30.24 -7.26 -14.93
N LEU A 67 29.70 -7.86 -13.86
CA LEU A 67 30.33 -8.98 -13.16
C LEU A 67 30.07 -10.31 -13.87
N LYS A 68 30.77 -10.55 -14.99
CA LYS A 68 30.63 -11.77 -15.81
C LYS A 68 30.67 -13.08 -14.99
N SER A 69 31.43 -13.12 -13.89
CA SER A 69 31.53 -14.26 -12.97
C SER A 69 30.25 -14.60 -12.19
N TYR A 70 29.25 -13.71 -12.16
CA TYR A 70 27.97 -13.94 -11.47
C TYR A 70 26.77 -14.01 -12.43
N GLN A 71 26.98 -13.81 -13.74
CA GLN A 71 25.89 -13.80 -14.73
C GLN A 71 25.08 -15.09 -14.71
N CYS A 72 25.74 -16.25 -14.67
CA CYS A 72 25.05 -17.54 -14.65
C CYS A 72 24.18 -17.73 -13.39
N LEU A 73 24.65 -17.28 -12.22
CA LEU A 73 23.86 -17.32 -10.97
C LEU A 73 22.67 -16.36 -11.01
N MET A 74 22.86 -15.19 -11.63
CA MET A 74 21.80 -14.23 -11.85
C MET A 74 20.70 -14.82 -12.75
N SER A 75 21.08 -15.41 -13.89
CA SER A 75 20.15 -16.10 -14.79
C SER A 75 19.40 -17.24 -14.11
N LYS A 76 20.09 -18.13 -13.38
CA LYS A 76 19.44 -19.21 -12.61
C LYS A 76 18.49 -18.69 -11.53
N SER A 77 18.83 -17.57 -10.88
CA SER A 77 17.96 -16.95 -9.88
C SER A 77 16.71 -16.34 -10.52
N LEU A 78 16.81 -15.86 -11.77
CA LEU A 78 15.70 -15.34 -12.56
C LEU A 78 14.80 -16.46 -13.11
N GLU A 79 15.39 -17.54 -13.62
CA GLU A 79 14.69 -18.72 -14.15
C GLU A 79 13.95 -19.51 -13.07
N SER A 80 14.38 -19.41 -11.81
CA SER A 80 13.72 -20.05 -10.65
C SER A 80 12.69 -19.14 -9.96
N LYS A 81 12.28 -18.02 -10.56
CA LYS A 81 11.17 -17.22 -10.04
C LYS A 81 9.84 -17.86 -10.41
N ASP A 82 9.10 -18.28 -9.40
CA ASP A 82 7.71 -18.73 -9.56
C ASP A 82 6.77 -17.56 -9.89
N THR A 83 7.16 -16.33 -9.52
CA THR A 83 6.42 -15.10 -9.80
C THR A 83 7.36 -14.05 -10.41
N CYS A 84 7.23 -13.82 -11.71
CA CYS A 84 7.93 -12.74 -12.40
C CYS A 84 6.99 -11.54 -12.55
N THR A 85 7.41 -10.38 -12.05
CA THR A 85 6.77 -9.11 -12.37
C THR A 85 7.45 -8.51 -13.58
N LEU A 86 6.76 -8.44 -14.71
CA LEU A 86 7.27 -7.78 -15.92
C LEU A 86 6.82 -6.31 -15.92
N ILE A 87 7.72 -5.40 -16.28
CA ILE A 87 7.40 -3.97 -16.45
C ILE A 87 7.58 -3.60 -17.92
N ILE A 88 6.56 -3.01 -18.54
CA ILE A 88 6.56 -2.60 -19.95
C ILE A 88 6.25 -1.10 -20.02
N ASP A 89 7.15 -0.28 -20.56
CA ASP A 89 6.94 1.18 -20.58
C ASP A 89 6.44 1.68 -21.94
N ASN A 90 7.08 1.34 -23.07
CA ASN A 90 6.65 1.80 -24.39
C ASN A 90 6.72 0.73 -25.50
N ASP A 91 6.93 -0.53 -25.12
CA ASP A 91 7.10 -1.61 -26.09
C ASP A 91 5.77 -2.02 -26.71
N GLN A 92 5.80 -2.39 -27.98
CA GLN A 92 4.62 -2.87 -28.70
C GLN A 92 4.18 -4.23 -28.17
N MET A 93 2.95 -4.33 -27.68
CA MET A 93 2.40 -5.58 -27.16
C MET A 93 1.52 -6.25 -28.20
N THR A 94 1.94 -7.42 -28.66
CA THR A 94 1.11 -8.29 -29.52
C THR A 94 0.89 -9.64 -28.84
N PRO A 95 -0.18 -10.39 -29.20
CA PRO A 95 -0.44 -11.70 -28.63
C PRO A 95 0.78 -12.62 -28.74
N GLY A 96 1.13 -13.29 -27.63
CA GLY A 96 2.25 -14.22 -27.56
C GLY A 96 3.63 -13.61 -27.26
N VAL A 97 3.75 -12.27 -27.15
CA VAL A 97 4.99 -11.62 -26.70
C VAL A 97 5.21 -11.81 -25.20
N LEU A 98 4.13 -11.85 -24.42
CA LEU A 98 4.22 -12.09 -22.99
C LEU A 98 4.34 -13.58 -22.67
N PRO A 99 5.16 -13.97 -21.67
CA PRO A 99 5.23 -15.35 -21.19
C PRO A 99 3.85 -15.85 -20.74
N SER A 100 3.49 -17.07 -21.16
CA SER A 100 2.18 -17.67 -20.82
C SER A 100 2.03 -18.05 -19.34
N THR A 101 3.10 -17.92 -18.55
CA THR A 101 3.14 -18.16 -17.10
C THR A 101 3.23 -16.86 -16.30
N LEU A 102 3.11 -15.70 -16.95
CA LEU A 102 3.22 -14.41 -16.28
C LEU A 102 2.01 -14.18 -15.36
N GLU A 103 2.25 -14.01 -14.06
CA GLU A 103 1.19 -13.75 -13.08
C GLU A 103 1.06 -12.26 -12.72
N ASN A 104 2.16 -11.49 -12.82
CA ASN A 104 2.20 -10.08 -12.41
C ASN A 104 2.74 -9.19 -13.54
N LEU A 105 1.98 -8.15 -13.91
CA LEU A 105 2.38 -7.20 -14.96
C LEU A 105 2.19 -5.77 -14.49
N ILE A 106 3.19 -4.95 -14.77
CA ILE A 106 3.14 -3.51 -14.56
C ILE A 106 3.31 -2.83 -15.92
N LEU A 107 2.30 -2.07 -16.32
CA LEU A 107 2.38 -1.15 -17.45
C LEU A 107 2.94 0.18 -16.93
N GLY A 108 4.07 0.59 -17.50
CA GLY A 108 4.86 1.74 -17.07
C GLY A 108 4.19 3.08 -17.35
N SER A 109 4.78 4.14 -16.80
CA SER A 109 4.25 5.50 -16.85
C SER A 109 4.13 6.12 -18.24
N LYS A 110 4.70 5.50 -19.27
CA LYS A 110 4.60 5.96 -20.66
C LYS A 110 3.72 5.03 -21.52
N PHE A 111 3.19 3.96 -20.94
CA PHE A 111 2.42 2.97 -21.69
C PHE A 111 1.06 3.56 -22.08
N ASN A 112 0.82 3.67 -23.39
CA ASN A 112 -0.42 4.24 -23.94
C ASN A 112 -0.91 3.50 -25.20
N GLN A 113 -0.59 2.21 -25.31
CA GLN A 113 -1.00 1.40 -26.44
C GLN A 113 -2.29 0.64 -26.13
N PRO A 114 -3.17 0.39 -27.12
CA PRO A 114 -4.40 -0.34 -26.88
C PRO A 114 -4.11 -1.77 -26.40
N LEU A 115 -4.90 -2.25 -25.43
CA LEU A 115 -4.84 -3.62 -24.95
C LEU A 115 -5.88 -4.46 -25.68
N GLU A 116 -5.50 -4.99 -26.84
CA GLU A 116 -6.36 -5.86 -27.64
C GLU A 116 -6.63 -7.20 -26.91
N PRO A 117 -7.80 -7.84 -27.13
CA PRO A 117 -8.09 -9.14 -26.53
C PRO A 117 -7.03 -10.19 -26.82
N GLY A 118 -6.61 -10.92 -25.79
CA GLY A 118 -5.59 -11.99 -25.89
C GLY A 118 -4.13 -11.51 -25.90
N VAL A 119 -3.87 -10.20 -25.81
CA VAL A 119 -2.51 -9.66 -25.58
C VAL A 119 -2.00 -10.04 -24.20
N LEU A 120 -2.85 -9.92 -23.17
CA LEU A 120 -2.52 -10.30 -21.80
C LEU A 120 -2.70 -11.82 -21.60
N PRO A 121 -1.73 -12.52 -21.00
CA PRO A 121 -1.79 -13.97 -20.83
C PRO A 121 -2.87 -14.34 -19.81
N ALA A 122 -3.53 -15.48 -20.03
CA ALA A 122 -4.59 -15.96 -19.14
C ALA A 122 -4.11 -16.31 -17.72
N SER A 123 -2.79 -16.49 -17.52
CA SER A 123 -2.18 -16.71 -16.20
C SER A 123 -2.11 -15.44 -15.34
N LEU A 124 -2.37 -14.26 -15.91
CA LEU A 124 -2.16 -12.99 -15.22
C LEU A 124 -3.19 -12.80 -14.08
N ARG A 125 -2.68 -12.58 -12.87
CA ARG A 125 -3.46 -12.40 -11.63
C ARG A 125 -3.42 -10.95 -11.16
N VAL A 126 -2.31 -10.25 -11.38
CA VAL A 126 -2.13 -8.85 -10.98
C VAL A 126 -1.73 -8.00 -12.18
N LEU A 127 -2.49 -6.92 -12.40
CA LEU A 127 -2.21 -5.92 -13.42
C LEU A 127 -2.18 -4.54 -12.77
N VAL A 128 -1.09 -3.80 -13.01
CA VAL A 128 -0.90 -2.44 -12.52
C VAL A 128 -0.62 -1.50 -13.68
N PHE A 129 -1.40 -0.42 -13.78
CA PHE A 129 -1.10 0.72 -14.63
C PHE A 129 -0.39 1.76 -13.77
N LYS A 130 0.83 2.17 -14.17
CA LYS A 130 1.55 3.26 -13.50
C LYS A 130 1.28 4.57 -14.22
N GLY A 131 1.01 5.62 -13.45
CA GLY A 131 0.87 6.98 -13.96
C GLY A 131 -0.36 7.19 -14.84
N LEU A 132 -0.49 8.40 -15.40
CA LEU A 132 -1.73 8.83 -16.07
C LEU A 132 -1.65 8.74 -17.60
N ALA A 133 -0.63 8.10 -18.16
CA ALA A 133 -0.37 8.11 -19.60
C ALA A 133 -1.27 7.18 -20.41
N PHE A 134 -1.83 6.13 -19.79
CA PHE A 134 -2.73 5.22 -20.49
C PHE A 134 -4.07 5.92 -20.77
N LYS A 135 -4.31 6.31 -22.02
CA LYS A 135 -5.51 7.04 -22.49
C LYS A 135 -6.41 6.18 -23.38
N GLN A 136 -6.17 4.87 -23.44
CA GLN A 136 -6.94 3.94 -24.28
C GLN A 136 -8.14 3.38 -23.53
N ASN A 137 -9.20 3.05 -24.26
CA ASN A 137 -10.37 2.36 -23.70
C ASN A 137 -10.07 0.88 -23.45
N LEU A 138 -10.54 0.35 -22.33
CA LEU A 138 -10.59 -1.10 -22.10
C LEU A 138 -11.84 -1.66 -22.78
N GLN A 139 -11.66 -2.74 -23.55
CA GLN A 139 -12.74 -3.44 -24.25
C GLN A 139 -13.00 -4.80 -23.60
N VAL A 140 -14.12 -5.44 -23.95
CA VAL A 140 -14.42 -6.80 -23.52
C VAL A 140 -13.29 -7.73 -23.98
N GLY A 141 -12.67 -8.44 -23.04
CA GLY A 141 -11.53 -9.33 -23.30
C GLY A 141 -10.16 -8.67 -23.27
N SER A 142 -10.06 -7.33 -23.11
CA SER A 142 -8.77 -6.65 -22.87
C SER A 142 -8.09 -7.11 -21.58
N LEU A 143 -8.89 -7.42 -20.55
CA LEU A 143 -8.42 -7.95 -19.28
C LEU A 143 -8.50 -9.49 -19.29
N PRO A 144 -7.49 -10.19 -18.73
CA PRO A 144 -7.47 -11.65 -18.73
C PRO A 144 -8.50 -12.24 -17.75
N PRO A 145 -9.03 -13.44 -18.04
CA PRO A 145 -10.17 -14.00 -17.31
C PRO A 145 -9.89 -14.41 -15.86
N ASN A 146 -8.62 -14.54 -15.48
CA ASN A 146 -8.19 -14.93 -14.12
C ASN A 146 -7.61 -13.75 -13.32
N LEU A 147 -7.85 -12.51 -13.76
CA LEU A 147 -7.33 -11.33 -13.07
C LEU A 147 -8.00 -11.16 -11.71
N GLU A 148 -7.19 -11.03 -10.66
CA GLU A 148 -7.62 -10.97 -9.26
C GLU A 148 -7.49 -9.56 -8.69
N VAL A 149 -6.42 -8.86 -9.07
CA VAL A 149 -6.08 -7.51 -8.61
C VAL A 149 -5.81 -6.62 -9.81
N LEU A 150 -6.50 -5.47 -9.84
CA LEU A 150 -6.28 -4.43 -10.82
C LEU A 150 -6.04 -3.08 -10.12
N GLU A 151 -4.87 -2.51 -10.36
CA GLU A 151 -4.53 -1.13 -10.03
C GLU A 151 -4.55 -0.31 -11.33
N TYR A 152 -5.50 0.60 -11.47
CA TYR A 152 -5.79 1.26 -12.75
C TYR A 152 -5.80 2.78 -12.61
N THR A 153 -4.79 3.47 -13.12
CA THR A 153 -4.67 4.94 -13.13
C THR A 153 -4.89 5.53 -14.53
N GLY A 154 -5.53 4.78 -15.43
CA GLY A 154 -5.61 5.09 -16.86
C GLY A 154 -6.75 6.06 -17.25
N PHE A 155 -7.34 5.81 -18.42
CA PHE A 155 -8.43 6.59 -18.97
C PHE A 155 -9.67 6.54 -18.06
N ARG A 156 -10.27 7.69 -17.77
CA ARG A 156 -11.33 7.86 -16.76
C ARG A 156 -12.76 7.69 -17.29
N GLY A 157 -12.93 7.27 -18.55
CA GLY A 157 -14.27 7.06 -19.11
C GLY A 157 -15.00 5.85 -18.51
N PRO A 158 -16.35 5.82 -18.63
CA PRO A 158 -17.16 4.71 -18.16
C PRO A 158 -16.87 3.43 -18.93
N ILE A 159 -17.11 2.29 -18.29
CA ILE A 159 -17.01 0.95 -18.89
C ILE A 159 -18.31 0.17 -18.66
N THR A 160 -18.49 -0.93 -19.40
CA THR A 160 -19.56 -1.91 -19.13
C THR A 160 -19.07 -2.98 -18.16
N SER A 161 -20.00 -3.64 -17.45
CA SER A 161 -19.67 -4.71 -16.50
C SER A 161 -18.94 -5.90 -17.15
N GLU A 162 -19.14 -6.13 -18.45
CA GLU A 162 -18.51 -7.19 -19.25
C GLU A 162 -16.99 -6.99 -19.46
N VAL A 163 -16.47 -5.77 -19.27
CA VAL A 163 -15.03 -5.47 -19.38
C VAL A 163 -14.24 -6.06 -18.20
N LEU A 164 -14.85 -6.10 -17.02
CA LEU A 164 -14.18 -6.52 -15.79
C LEU A 164 -14.39 -8.02 -15.53
N PRO A 165 -13.32 -8.82 -15.39
CA PRO A 165 -13.46 -10.25 -15.14
C PRO A 165 -14.06 -10.52 -13.75
N SER A 166 -14.91 -11.55 -13.67
CA SER A 166 -15.63 -11.93 -12.45
C SER A 166 -14.73 -12.41 -11.30
N THR A 167 -13.47 -12.72 -11.58
CA THR A 167 -12.45 -13.16 -10.62
C THR A 167 -11.87 -12.00 -9.80
N LEU A 168 -12.10 -10.75 -10.19
CA LEU A 168 -11.60 -9.58 -9.49
C LEU A 168 -12.14 -9.52 -8.05
N HIS A 169 -11.23 -9.46 -7.10
CA HIS A 169 -11.55 -9.22 -5.70
C HIS A 169 -10.99 -7.88 -5.19
N THR A 170 -10.06 -7.25 -5.92
CA THR A 170 -9.45 -5.98 -5.54
C THR A 170 -9.32 -5.01 -6.72
N LEU A 171 -9.87 -3.81 -6.56
CA LEU A 171 -9.73 -2.70 -7.49
C LEU A 171 -9.13 -1.48 -6.76
N VAL A 172 -8.10 -0.88 -7.36
CA VAL A 172 -7.36 0.25 -6.78
C VAL A 172 -7.17 1.35 -7.82
N PHE A 173 -7.31 2.61 -7.39
CA PHE A 173 -7.14 3.83 -8.20
C PHE A 173 -8.14 4.00 -9.35
N ILE A 174 -9.24 3.24 -9.35
CA ILE A 174 -10.22 3.28 -10.42
C ILE A 174 -10.98 4.63 -10.43
N PRO A 175 -11.43 5.10 -11.61
CA PRO A 175 -12.30 6.26 -11.72
C PRO A 175 -13.71 5.97 -11.21
N ILE A 176 -14.41 7.00 -10.77
CA ILE A 176 -15.77 6.89 -10.21
C ILE A 176 -16.80 6.48 -11.25
N SER A 177 -16.55 6.82 -12.51
CA SER A 177 -17.36 6.40 -13.65
C SER A 177 -17.51 4.87 -13.79
N TRP A 178 -16.69 4.07 -13.09
CA TRP A 178 -16.79 2.62 -13.07
C TRP A 178 -17.77 2.08 -12.02
N ALA A 179 -18.27 2.90 -11.10
CA ALA A 179 -19.17 2.46 -10.03
C ALA A 179 -20.38 1.65 -10.54
N PRO A 180 -21.11 2.06 -11.61
CA PRO A 180 -22.22 1.27 -12.12
C PRO A 180 -21.79 -0.10 -12.68
N ALA A 181 -20.59 -0.20 -13.25
CA ALA A 181 -20.08 -1.43 -13.85
C ALA A 181 -19.71 -2.48 -12.80
N ILE A 182 -19.24 -2.04 -11.62
CA ILE A 182 -18.79 -2.92 -10.54
C ILE A 182 -19.91 -3.38 -9.60
N GLN A 183 -21.10 -2.75 -9.65
CA GLN A 183 -22.25 -3.09 -8.79
C GLN A 183 -22.59 -4.59 -8.82
N SER A 184 -22.49 -5.19 -10.01
CA SER A 184 -22.85 -6.58 -10.27
C SER A 184 -21.75 -7.61 -9.98
N HIS A 185 -20.54 -7.18 -9.58
CA HIS A 185 -19.39 -8.08 -9.40
C HIS A 185 -19.43 -8.77 -8.03
N PRO A 186 -19.70 -10.09 -7.96
CA PRO A 186 -20.03 -10.77 -6.71
C PRO A 186 -18.81 -11.04 -5.80
N ASN A 187 -17.60 -10.97 -6.36
CA ASN A 187 -16.37 -11.33 -5.67
C ASN A 187 -15.56 -10.11 -5.19
N LEU A 188 -16.01 -8.89 -5.49
CA LEU A 188 -15.25 -7.70 -5.14
C LEU A 188 -15.25 -7.48 -3.63
N LYS A 189 -14.06 -7.50 -3.02
CA LYS A 189 -13.86 -7.35 -1.55
C LYS A 189 -13.22 -6.03 -1.17
N SER A 190 -12.36 -5.50 -2.02
CA SER A 190 -11.61 -4.26 -1.76
C SER A 190 -11.72 -3.30 -2.92
N LEU A 191 -12.03 -2.05 -2.60
CA LEU A 191 -12.18 -0.97 -3.56
C LEU A 191 -11.50 0.29 -3.05
N THR A 192 -10.70 0.93 -3.91
CA THR A 192 -10.05 2.20 -3.62
C THR A 192 -10.29 3.17 -4.76
N PHE A 193 -11.06 4.23 -4.48
CA PHE A 193 -11.16 5.41 -5.33
C PHE A 193 -10.10 6.41 -4.90
N TRP A 194 -9.16 6.69 -5.78
CA TRP A 194 -8.23 7.79 -5.58
C TRP A 194 -7.88 8.38 -6.93
N GLU A 195 -8.00 9.70 -7.00
CA GLU A 195 -7.70 10.45 -8.21
C GLU A 195 -6.64 11.48 -7.86
N PRO A 196 -5.51 11.53 -8.60
CA PRO A 196 -4.56 12.61 -8.43
C PRO A 196 -5.24 13.92 -8.80
N TYR A 197 -5.00 14.93 -7.96
CA TYR A 197 -5.42 16.31 -8.15
C TYR A 197 -4.95 16.80 -9.53
N ILE A 198 -5.90 17.02 -10.43
CA ILE A 198 -5.67 17.67 -11.72
C ILE A 198 -6.39 19.01 -11.60
N ASP A 199 -5.66 20.11 -11.81
CA ASP A 199 -6.08 21.50 -11.56
C ASP A 199 -7.34 21.97 -12.31
N ASP A 200 -7.92 21.16 -13.19
CA ASP A 200 -9.06 21.54 -14.01
C ASP A 200 -10.22 20.55 -13.87
N ILE A 201 -11.32 21.08 -13.30
CA ILE A 201 -12.70 20.54 -13.27
C ILE A 201 -13.01 19.63 -12.07
N PHE A 202 -13.39 20.24 -10.94
CA PHE A 202 -14.31 19.61 -9.99
C PHE A 202 -15.73 19.74 -10.54
N GLU A 203 -16.13 18.83 -11.42
CA GLU A 203 -17.56 18.50 -11.43
C GLU A 203 -17.88 17.92 -10.05
N ASN A 204 -18.99 18.36 -9.44
CA ASN A 204 -19.45 17.82 -8.16
C ASN A 204 -19.89 16.36 -8.36
N GLU A 205 -18.94 15.46 -8.61
CA GLU A 205 -19.20 14.06 -8.85
C GLU A 205 -19.82 13.46 -7.58
N ILE A 206 -20.88 12.69 -7.79
CA ILE A 206 -21.62 12.03 -6.73
C ILE A 206 -21.38 10.53 -6.88
N LEU A 207 -20.90 9.91 -5.81
CA LEU A 207 -20.85 8.45 -5.71
C LEU A 207 -22.03 7.96 -4.87
N CYS A 208 -22.97 7.27 -5.53
CA CYS A 208 -24.05 6.56 -4.85
C CYS A 208 -23.48 5.26 -4.24
N LEU A 209 -23.40 5.18 -2.91
CA LEU A 209 -22.91 3.99 -2.21
C LEU A 209 -23.75 2.73 -2.47
N SER A 210 -25.02 2.88 -2.85
CA SER A 210 -25.89 1.79 -3.31
C SER A 210 -25.46 1.15 -4.64
N ASP A 211 -24.61 1.82 -5.41
CA ASP A 211 -24.06 1.32 -6.67
C ASP A 211 -22.79 0.47 -6.45
N LEU A 212 -22.34 0.35 -5.19
CA LEU A 212 -21.21 -0.51 -4.84
C LEU A 212 -21.69 -1.96 -4.59
N PRO A 213 -20.89 -2.97 -4.94
CA PRO A 213 -21.25 -4.36 -4.71
C PRO A 213 -21.34 -4.69 -3.22
N THR A 214 -22.38 -5.45 -2.85
CA THR A 214 -22.67 -5.84 -1.45
C THR A 214 -21.63 -6.79 -0.85
N SER A 215 -20.78 -7.40 -1.68
CA SER A 215 -19.67 -8.26 -1.27
C SER A 215 -18.51 -7.52 -0.64
N LEU A 216 -18.49 -6.18 -0.74
CA LEU A 216 -17.38 -5.32 -0.34
C LEU A 216 -17.20 -5.33 1.18
N THR A 217 -15.94 -5.46 1.61
CA THR A 217 -15.52 -5.41 3.02
C THR A 217 -14.50 -4.31 3.27
N LYS A 218 -13.83 -3.81 2.23
CA LYS A 218 -12.86 -2.71 2.30
C LYS A 218 -13.21 -1.64 1.27
N LEU A 219 -13.40 -0.40 1.74
CA LEU A 219 -13.65 0.77 0.91
C LEU A 219 -12.69 1.89 1.31
N CYS A 220 -11.97 2.43 0.35
CA CYS A 220 -11.12 3.60 0.52
C CYS A 220 -11.53 4.66 -0.50
N ILE A 221 -11.80 5.87 -0.04
CA ILE A 221 -12.17 7.01 -0.88
C ILE A 221 -11.20 8.12 -0.51
N ASN A 222 -10.40 8.52 -1.48
CA ASN A 222 -9.41 9.59 -1.34
C ASN A 222 -9.42 10.45 -2.60
N THR A 223 -10.55 11.13 -2.81
CA THR A 223 -10.82 11.96 -4.00
C THR A 223 -11.97 12.93 -3.71
N HIS A 224 -11.97 14.09 -4.39
CA HIS A 224 -12.90 15.20 -4.21
C HIS A 224 -14.31 14.92 -4.74
N ILE A 225 -15.09 14.14 -3.99
CA ILE A 225 -16.47 13.78 -4.36
C ILE A 225 -17.46 13.94 -3.21
N THR A 226 -18.75 13.90 -3.56
CA THR A 226 -19.84 13.81 -2.59
C THR A 226 -20.38 12.39 -2.54
N LEU A 227 -20.41 11.78 -1.35
CA LEU A 227 -21.04 10.50 -1.13
C LEU A 227 -22.55 10.70 -0.95
N SER A 228 -23.34 9.83 -1.57
CA SER A 228 -24.78 9.78 -1.35
C SER A 228 -25.22 8.37 -0.98
N SER A 229 -26.43 8.26 -0.42
CA SER A 229 -27.00 7.02 0.12
C SER A 229 -26.23 6.44 1.32
N VAL A 230 -26.72 5.32 1.84
CA VAL A 230 -26.24 4.71 3.09
C VAL A 230 -25.11 3.73 2.78
N LEU A 231 -24.05 3.76 3.58
CA LEU A 231 -22.96 2.79 3.53
C LEU A 231 -23.44 1.38 3.91
N SER A 232 -23.02 0.37 3.16
CA SER A 232 -23.30 -1.03 3.50
C SER A 232 -22.67 -1.42 4.86
N PRO A 233 -23.41 -2.08 5.78
CA PRO A 233 -22.85 -2.62 7.02
C PRO A 233 -21.83 -3.77 6.83
N SER A 234 -21.66 -4.27 5.60
CA SER A 234 -20.65 -5.30 5.27
C SER A 234 -19.21 -4.79 5.37
N ILE A 235 -19.02 -3.46 5.32
CA ILE A 235 -17.70 -2.84 5.35
C ILE A 235 -17.06 -3.00 6.73
N LYS A 236 -15.82 -3.53 6.73
CA LYS A 236 -14.96 -3.74 7.90
C LYS A 236 -13.78 -2.78 7.94
N TYR A 237 -13.27 -2.40 6.78
CA TYR A 237 -12.25 -1.38 6.62
C TYR A 237 -12.85 -0.21 5.83
N LEU A 238 -12.90 0.97 6.44
CA LEU A 238 -13.33 2.19 5.78
C LEU A 238 -12.26 3.26 5.91
N GLU A 239 -11.92 3.89 4.79
CA GLU A 239 -11.05 5.06 4.76
C GLU A 239 -11.73 6.14 3.93
N LEU A 240 -11.98 7.28 4.55
CA LEU A 240 -12.56 8.45 3.90
C LEU A 240 -11.63 9.63 4.06
N ALA A 241 -11.08 10.08 2.94
CA ALA A 241 -10.22 11.23 2.84
C ALA A 241 -10.64 12.08 1.65
N VAL A 242 -10.50 13.40 1.78
CA VAL A 242 -10.69 14.34 0.66
C VAL A 242 -12.10 14.26 0.02
N CYS A 243 -13.13 13.76 0.72
CA CYS A 243 -14.51 13.66 0.22
C CYS A 243 -15.53 14.33 1.16
N LYS A 244 -16.77 14.53 0.69
CA LYS A 244 -17.93 14.94 1.52
C LYS A 244 -18.80 13.73 1.83
N ALA A 245 -19.11 13.52 3.10
CA ALA A 245 -19.74 12.28 3.59
C ALA A 245 -20.85 12.55 4.61
N ASP A 246 -21.85 13.34 4.25
CA ASP A 246 -22.94 13.70 5.14
C ASP A 246 -24.00 12.59 5.23
N GLY A 247 -24.30 12.10 6.44
CA GLY A 247 -25.40 11.16 6.67
C GLY A 247 -25.23 9.77 6.05
N ILE A 248 -23.98 9.33 5.78
CA ILE A 248 -23.71 8.03 5.15
C ILE A 248 -23.96 6.83 6.09
N PHE A 249 -23.99 7.06 7.40
CA PHE A 249 -24.27 6.03 8.40
C PHE A 249 -25.75 6.07 8.76
N ASN A 250 -26.44 4.94 8.57
CA ASN A 250 -27.84 4.80 8.97
C ASN A 250 -27.96 4.52 10.47
N GLU A 251 -28.69 5.36 11.20
CA GLU A 251 -28.94 5.25 12.65
C GLU A 251 -29.56 3.91 13.07
N ALA A 252 -30.34 3.26 12.18
CA ALA A 252 -30.94 1.95 12.47
C ALA A 252 -29.96 0.78 12.28
N SER A 253 -28.78 1.02 11.68
CA SER A 253 -27.80 -0.01 11.35
C SER A 253 -26.67 -0.06 12.37
N LYS A 254 -26.23 -1.26 12.72
CA LYS A 254 -25.05 -1.46 13.60
C LYS A 254 -23.80 -1.64 12.75
N TYR A 255 -23.00 -0.60 12.61
CA TYR A 255 -21.71 -0.68 11.94
C TYR A 255 -20.63 -1.23 12.86
N GLN A 256 -19.85 -2.18 12.36
CA GLN A 256 -18.75 -2.82 13.09
C GLN A 256 -17.48 -2.82 12.24
N PHE A 257 -16.63 -1.84 12.46
CA PHE A 257 -15.37 -1.69 11.75
C PHE A 257 -14.22 -2.36 12.50
N GLU A 258 -13.37 -3.05 11.75
CA GLU A 258 -12.03 -3.43 12.22
C GLU A 258 -11.10 -2.22 12.15
N THR A 259 -11.27 -1.40 11.10
CA THR A 259 -10.48 -0.18 10.88
C THR A 259 -11.36 0.91 10.27
N LEU A 260 -11.32 2.09 10.88
CA LEU A 260 -11.94 3.31 10.37
C LEU A 260 -10.89 4.41 10.30
N LYS A 261 -10.66 4.98 9.13
CA LYS A 261 -9.75 6.12 8.92
C LYS A 261 -10.53 7.30 8.37
N LEU A 262 -10.42 8.45 9.03
CA LEU A 262 -11.18 9.64 8.69
C LEU A 262 -10.28 10.86 8.59
N ALA A 263 -10.35 11.53 7.45
CA ALA A 263 -9.81 12.86 7.23
C ALA A 263 -10.93 13.88 7.00
N LEU A 264 -12.02 13.74 7.77
CA LEU A 264 -13.23 14.55 7.69
C LEU A 264 -14.09 14.34 8.95
N SER A 265 -14.88 15.35 9.30
CA SER A 265 -15.80 15.28 10.43
C SER A 265 -17.10 14.55 10.07
N VAL A 266 -17.37 13.41 10.73
CA VAL A 266 -18.62 12.64 10.65
C VAL A 266 -19.07 12.19 12.04
N SER A 267 -20.39 12.07 12.25
CA SER A 267 -20.92 11.48 13.48
C SER A 267 -20.59 9.99 13.54
N LEU A 268 -20.04 9.55 14.68
CA LEU A 268 -19.75 8.14 14.96
C LEU A 268 -20.74 7.53 15.97
N GLU A 269 -21.92 8.13 16.11
CA GLU A 269 -22.96 7.61 16.98
C GLU A 269 -23.38 6.20 16.56
N ASN A 270 -23.48 5.27 17.53
CA ASN A 270 -23.82 3.86 17.30
C ASN A 270 -22.83 3.07 16.41
N ILE A 271 -21.62 3.57 16.21
CA ILE A 271 -20.54 2.87 15.49
C ILE A 271 -19.62 2.15 16.46
N SER A 272 -19.31 0.88 16.17
CA SER A 272 -18.30 0.08 16.86
C SER A 272 -17.04 0.00 16.02
N VAL A 273 -15.88 0.29 16.60
CA VAL A 273 -14.60 0.27 15.87
C VAL A 273 -13.42 -0.08 16.77
N LYS A 274 -12.56 -1.01 16.32
CA LYS A 274 -11.35 -1.41 17.05
C LYS A 274 -10.16 -0.49 16.82
N HIS A 275 -9.92 -0.11 15.56
CA HIS A 275 -8.82 0.75 15.15
C HIS A 275 -9.37 2.00 14.47
N LEU A 276 -9.24 3.15 15.13
CA LEU A 276 -9.69 4.44 14.61
C LEU A 276 -8.47 5.31 14.30
N GLU A 277 -8.37 5.82 13.08
CA GLU A 277 -7.42 6.89 12.74
C GLU A 277 -8.19 8.15 12.33
N ILE A 278 -7.82 9.28 12.93
CA ILE A 278 -8.41 10.59 12.66
C ILE A 278 -7.31 11.61 12.39
N ASP A 279 -7.65 12.67 11.69
CA ASP A 279 -6.77 13.81 11.49
C ASP A 279 -7.31 15.13 12.06
N ASN A 280 -6.59 16.20 11.77
CA ASN A 280 -6.95 17.57 12.12
C ASN A 280 -8.29 18.06 11.55
N ASP A 281 -8.90 17.44 10.55
CA ASP A 281 -10.21 17.85 10.03
C ASP A 281 -11.37 17.12 10.73
N SER A 282 -11.03 16.22 11.66
CA SER A 282 -11.95 15.34 12.38
C SER A 282 -12.00 15.65 13.89
N ARG A 283 -11.64 16.89 14.31
CA ARG A 283 -11.39 17.25 15.73
C ARG A 283 -12.60 17.13 16.65
N THR A 284 -13.81 17.24 16.11
CA THR A 284 -15.06 17.20 16.88
C THR A 284 -15.65 15.80 16.95
N VAL A 285 -15.00 14.81 16.36
CA VAL A 285 -15.49 13.43 16.35
C VAL A 285 -15.41 12.83 17.75
N GLU A 286 -16.56 12.42 18.29
CA GLU A 286 -16.63 11.65 19.53
C GLU A 286 -16.06 10.25 19.29
N ILE A 287 -15.06 9.85 20.09
CA ILE A 287 -14.41 8.54 19.94
C ILE A 287 -15.33 7.46 20.52
N PRO A 288 -15.66 6.40 19.76
CA PRO A 288 -16.42 5.26 20.27
C PRO A 288 -15.73 4.57 21.47
N HIS A 289 -16.54 4.07 22.41
CA HIS A 289 -16.03 3.50 23.65
C HIS A 289 -15.30 2.16 23.50
N ASP A 290 -15.34 1.51 22.33
CA ASP A 290 -14.72 0.20 22.08
C ASP A 290 -13.40 0.27 21.29
N VAL A 291 -12.87 1.48 21.04
CA VAL A 291 -11.59 1.69 20.37
C VAL A 291 -10.43 1.15 21.20
N GLU A 292 -9.66 0.23 20.62
CA GLU A 292 -8.44 -0.33 21.23
C GLU A 292 -7.17 0.39 20.75
N THR A 293 -7.16 0.80 19.48
CA THR A 293 -6.07 1.58 18.87
C THR A 293 -6.60 2.88 18.30
N LEU A 294 -6.04 3.99 18.76
CA LEU A 294 -6.36 5.34 18.28
C LEU A 294 -5.14 5.93 17.57
N GLY A 295 -5.31 6.37 16.33
CA GLY A 295 -4.34 7.13 15.56
C GLY A 295 -4.79 8.57 15.38
N ILE A 296 -3.88 9.52 15.59
CA ILE A 296 -4.11 10.95 15.44
C ILE A 296 -3.05 11.52 14.50
N ILE A 297 -3.46 12.23 13.45
CA ILE A 297 -2.57 12.81 12.44
C ILE A 297 -2.62 14.33 12.48
N LEU A 298 -1.45 14.95 12.61
CA LEU A 298 -1.28 16.39 12.79
C LEU A 298 -0.64 17.02 11.55
N TYR A 299 -1.33 18.01 10.96
CA TYR A 299 -0.95 18.61 9.67
C TYR A 299 -0.40 20.04 9.73
N SER A 300 -0.71 20.87 10.74
CA SER A 300 -0.07 22.22 10.90
C SER A 300 -0.58 23.06 12.08
N GLU A 301 -1.85 22.93 12.47
CA GLU A 301 -2.45 23.76 13.52
C GLU A 301 -2.19 23.20 14.93
N PRO A 302 -2.17 24.04 15.98
CA PRO A 302 -2.16 23.56 17.36
C PRO A 302 -3.34 22.60 17.57
N PHE A 303 -3.01 21.40 18.00
CA PHE A 303 -3.97 20.35 18.28
C PHE A 303 -4.52 20.60 19.68
N THR A 304 -5.82 20.88 19.80
CA THR A 304 -6.53 20.75 21.07
C THR A 304 -7.52 19.63 20.91
N PHE A 305 -7.14 18.45 21.41
CA PHE A 305 -8.07 17.35 21.51
C PHE A 305 -9.11 17.69 22.58
N HIS A 306 -10.33 18.00 22.16
CA HIS A 306 -11.39 18.41 23.10
C HIS A 306 -12.07 17.22 23.77
N ASN A 307 -11.91 16.02 23.22
CA ASN A 307 -12.54 14.80 23.72
C ASN A 307 -11.59 14.03 24.63
N ALA A 308 -12.10 13.39 25.67
CA ALA A 308 -11.31 12.47 26.47
C ALA A 308 -11.00 11.21 25.66
N ILE A 309 -9.76 10.70 25.76
CA ILE A 309 -9.43 9.39 25.19
C ILE A 309 -10.17 8.32 26.01
N PRO A 310 -10.97 7.44 25.38
CA PRO A 310 -11.67 6.38 26.09
C PRO A 310 -10.70 5.44 26.83
N PRO A 311 -11.06 4.93 28.03
CA PRO A 311 -10.23 3.97 28.78
C PRO A 311 -9.97 2.63 28.07
N SER A 312 -10.69 2.34 26.99
CA SER A 312 -10.48 1.17 26.13
C SER A 312 -9.25 1.28 25.25
N VAL A 313 -8.77 2.50 24.99
CA VAL A 313 -7.60 2.73 24.13
C VAL A 313 -6.34 2.26 24.84
N LYS A 314 -5.71 1.23 24.28
CA LYS A 314 -4.45 0.65 24.73
C LYS A 314 -3.26 1.11 23.90
N LYS A 315 -3.50 1.48 22.64
CA LYS A 315 -2.46 1.92 21.73
C LYS A 315 -2.78 3.27 21.15
N LEU A 316 -1.90 4.24 21.37
CA LEU A 316 -1.99 5.57 20.80
C LEU A 316 -0.91 5.74 19.73
N ILE A 317 -1.30 6.13 18.52
CA ILE A 317 -0.41 6.43 17.41
C ILE A 317 -0.54 7.92 17.11
N VAL A 318 0.56 8.67 17.15
CA VAL A 318 0.58 10.08 16.79
C VAL A 318 1.48 10.25 15.58
N GLY A 319 0.90 10.68 14.47
CA GLY A 319 1.60 10.97 13.23
C GLY A 319 1.72 12.47 13.00
N SER A 320 2.85 12.92 12.44
CA SER A 320 2.97 14.25 11.85
C SER A 320 3.47 14.14 10.41
N ASN A 321 2.86 14.93 9.52
CA ASN A 321 3.23 15.01 8.11
C ASN A 321 4.12 16.23 7.80
N LEU A 322 4.70 16.85 8.84
CA LEU A 322 5.55 18.01 8.73
C LEU A 322 6.98 17.72 9.20
N ASN A 323 7.94 18.22 8.42
CA ASN A 323 9.29 18.52 8.89
C ASN A 323 9.22 19.64 9.94
N GLY A 324 9.01 19.28 11.20
CA GLY A 324 8.98 20.24 12.30
C GLY A 324 7.92 19.94 13.35
N PHE A 325 7.87 18.71 13.86
CA PHE A 325 7.12 18.43 15.08
C PHE A 325 7.74 19.22 16.23
N VAL A 326 7.12 20.34 16.59
CA VAL A 326 7.58 21.18 17.69
C VAL A 326 7.08 20.56 18.99
N GLY A 327 7.61 19.41 19.40
CA GLY A 327 7.37 18.77 20.70
C GLY A 327 5.94 18.28 20.97
N PHE A 328 5.82 17.06 21.50
CA PHE A 328 4.52 16.44 21.82
C PHE A 328 3.67 17.30 22.78
N GLU A 329 4.34 18.01 23.69
CA GLU A 329 3.75 18.89 24.71
C GLU A 329 3.01 20.12 24.15
N ASN A 330 3.32 20.54 22.91
CA ASN A 330 2.62 21.67 22.27
C ASN A 330 1.30 21.25 21.61
N TYR A 331 1.10 19.94 21.40
CA TYR A 331 -0.08 19.38 20.74
C TYR A 331 -0.95 18.61 21.72
N PHE A 332 -0.40 18.09 22.82
CA PHE A 332 -1.17 17.34 23.80
C PHE A 332 -0.99 17.97 25.18
N SER A 333 -2.09 18.26 25.87
CA SER A 333 -2.02 18.52 27.31
C SER A 333 -1.56 17.25 28.02
N SER A 334 -0.82 17.42 29.13
CA SER A 334 -0.28 16.33 29.95
C SER A 334 -1.34 15.29 30.35
N ASP A 335 -2.61 15.68 30.34
CA ASP A 335 -3.73 14.93 30.88
C ASP A 335 -4.41 14.03 29.83
N ILE A 336 -4.00 14.11 28.55
CA ILE A 336 -4.58 13.30 27.47
C ILE A 336 -4.09 11.85 27.53
N ILE A 337 -2.87 11.61 28.01
CA ILE A 337 -2.34 10.25 28.16
C ILE A 337 -2.97 9.62 29.40
N THR A 338 -4.05 8.86 29.18
CA THR A 338 -4.72 8.10 30.23
C THR A 338 -3.87 6.92 30.70
N SER A 339 -4.07 6.50 31.95
CA SER A 339 -3.42 5.29 32.51
C SER A 339 -3.73 3.98 31.76
N SER A 340 -4.72 3.99 30.85
CA SER A 340 -5.11 2.83 30.06
C SER A 340 -4.19 2.56 28.86
N ILE A 341 -3.43 3.56 28.42
CA ILE A 341 -2.55 3.41 27.26
C ILE A 341 -1.37 2.53 27.69
N GLU A 342 -1.06 1.51 26.88
CA GLU A 342 0.02 0.54 27.08
C GLU A 342 1.19 0.83 26.11
N GLU A 343 0.87 1.27 24.88
CA GLU A 343 1.82 1.55 23.80
C GLU A 343 1.58 2.95 23.21
N LEU A 344 2.63 3.78 23.16
CA LEU A 344 2.64 5.04 22.40
C LEU A 344 3.57 4.89 21.19
N ARG A 345 3.03 5.14 19.99
CA ARG A 345 3.82 5.23 18.75
C ARG A 345 3.83 6.65 18.22
N ILE A 346 5.00 7.11 17.80
CA ILE A 346 5.15 8.39 17.12
C ILE A 346 5.74 8.14 15.73
N ASN A 347 4.99 8.53 14.70
CA ASN A 347 5.35 8.34 13.30
C ASN A 347 5.70 9.69 12.65
N TYR A 348 6.85 9.76 12.01
CA TYR A 348 7.29 10.92 11.22
C TYR A 348 7.11 10.66 9.74
N ASP A 349 6.53 11.61 9.00
CA ASP A 349 6.52 11.63 7.53
C ASP A 349 6.13 10.26 6.92
N GLN A 350 5.05 9.67 7.42
CA GLN A 350 4.40 8.51 6.80
C GLN A 350 2.99 8.93 6.40
N PRO A 351 2.64 8.94 5.09
CA PRO A 351 1.25 9.09 4.70
C PRO A 351 0.48 7.85 5.17
N LEU A 352 -0.34 8.02 6.20
CA LEU A 352 -1.14 6.94 6.80
C LEU A 352 -2.40 6.62 6.00
N PHE A 353 -2.89 7.60 5.23
CA PHE A 353 -3.85 7.39 4.17
C PHE A 353 -3.15 6.79 2.97
N SER A 354 -3.89 6.01 2.20
CA SER A 354 -3.50 5.47 0.89
C SER A 354 -3.15 6.60 -0.07
N SER A 355 -1.93 7.14 0.05
CA SER A 355 -1.35 8.09 -0.89
C SER A 355 -0.80 7.29 -2.07
N GLY A 356 -1.19 7.66 -3.29
CA GLY A 356 -0.83 6.97 -4.55
C GLY A 356 0.66 6.92 -4.89
N SER A 357 1.58 7.16 -3.95
CA SER A 357 3.01 6.89 -4.13
C SER A 357 3.37 5.57 -3.46
N GLY A 358 3.28 4.48 -4.23
CA GLY A 358 4.15 3.34 -3.98
C GLY A 358 5.60 3.85 -3.96
N PHE A 359 6.32 3.59 -2.87
CA PHE A 359 7.62 4.15 -2.50
C PHE A 359 7.57 5.57 -1.90
N ARG A 360 7.45 5.64 -0.58
CA ARG A 360 8.12 6.67 0.22
C ARG A 360 8.90 5.99 1.34
N ASN A 361 10.10 6.51 1.61
CA ASN A 361 11.04 5.98 2.59
C ASN A 361 10.35 5.69 3.92
N LEU A 362 10.68 4.55 4.53
CA LEU A 362 10.37 4.27 5.93
C LEU A 362 11.13 5.28 6.78
N ASN A 363 10.45 6.33 7.22
CA ASN A 363 10.98 7.21 8.24
C ASN A 363 10.95 6.50 9.60
N PRO A 364 11.81 6.91 10.56
CA PRO A 364 11.87 6.27 11.86
C PRO A 364 10.50 6.37 12.55
N SER A 365 9.96 5.22 12.93
CA SER A 365 8.84 5.13 13.87
C SER A 365 9.40 4.70 15.22
N TRP A 366 8.99 5.39 16.28
CA TRP A 366 9.33 4.99 17.64
C TRP A 366 8.10 4.41 18.32
N SER A 367 8.28 3.30 19.03
CA SER A 367 7.28 2.69 19.89
C SER A 367 7.84 2.59 21.30
N PHE A 368 7.08 3.08 22.27
CA PHE A 368 7.45 3.05 23.68
C PHE A 368 6.33 2.40 24.49
N PRO A 369 6.63 1.37 25.30
CA PRO A 369 5.74 0.94 26.38
C PRO A 369 5.62 2.07 27.42
N ILE A 370 4.43 2.35 27.95
CA ILE A 370 4.23 3.51 28.85
C ILE A 370 5.11 3.49 30.11
N HIS A 371 5.37 2.31 30.67
CA HIS A 371 6.28 2.15 31.81
C HIS A 371 7.76 2.44 31.48
N CYS A 372 8.09 2.59 30.20
CA CYS A 372 9.41 2.98 29.70
C CYS A 372 9.45 4.43 29.19
N ILE A 373 8.34 5.17 29.18
CA ILE A 373 8.31 6.59 28.80
C ILE A 373 8.77 7.39 30.02
N PRO A 374 9.96 8.04 29.98
CA PRO A 374 10.38 8.91 31.07
C PRO A 374 9.39 10.08 31.19
N ASN A 375 9.10 10.54 32.41
CA ASN A 375 8.31 11.76 32.68
C ASN A 375 8.91 13.06 32.07
N SER A 376 10.00 12.94 31.30
CA SER A 376 10.76 14.03 30.68
C SER A 376 11.15 13.67 29.24
N LEU A 377 10.30 12.92 28.51
CA LEU A 377 10.56 12.57 27.11
C LEU A 377 10.53 13.81 26.20
N VAL A 378 11.63 14.58 26.22
CA VAL A 378 11.92 15.64 25.27
C VAL A 378 12.47 14.96 24.02
N LEU A 379 11.60 14.67 23.07
CA LEU A 379 12.02 14.21 21.75
C LEU A 379 12.53 15.42 20.96
N ASN A 380 13.84 15.68 21.03
CA ASN A 380 14.49 16.68 20.18
C ASN A 380 14.81 16.05 18.82
N PHE A 381 14.19 16.59 17.77
CA PHE A 381 14.46 16.24 16.38
C PHE A 381 15.34 17.33 15.78
N TYR A 382 16.50 16.94 15.24
CA TYR A 382 17.43 17.82 14.52
C TYR A 382 17.10 17.87 13.04
#